data_AF-A0A6H1WU05-F1
#
_entry.id   AF-A0A6H1WU05-F1
#
_cell.length_a   1.000
_cell.length_b   1.000
_cell.length_c   1.000
_cell.angle_alpha   90.00
_cell.angle_beta   90.00
_cell.angle_gamma   90.00
#
_symmetry.space_group_name_H-M   'P 1'
#
loop_
_entity.id
_entity.type
_entity.pdbx_description
1 polymer ?
#
loop_
_entity_poly.entity_id
_entity_poly.type
_entity_poly.pdbx_seq_one_letter_code
_entity_poly.pdbx_strand_id
1 'polypeptide(L)'
;MPYFIRARTYLRYAEEEFRRGHFREAFLLAAKALWALSQVEAPKETPSPETILAALSGAVEPEVVRFFREGWTRFEEGLSPEEARELAREALLKAREILAPILGP
;
A
#
# COMPACT_ATOMS: atom_id res chain seq x y z
N MET A 1 -5.76 -4.17 19.97
CA MET A 1 -5.47 -3.17 18.92
C MET A 1 -5.82 -3.74 17.55
N PRO A 2 -7.04 -3.51 17.04
CA PRO A 2 -7.57 -4.07 15.78
C PRO A 2 -6.84 -3.62 14.49
N TYR A 3 -6.06 -2.55 14.59
CA TYR A 3 -5.42 -1.85 13.45
C TYR A 3 -4.28 -2.65 12.83
N PHE A 4 -3.46 -3.27 13.68
CA PHE A 4 -2.32 -4.09 13.25
C PHE A 4 -2.74 -5.36 12.52
N ILE A 5 -3.91 -5.91 12.86
CA ILE A 5 -4.48 -7.07 12.16
C ILE A 5 -4.84 -6.68 10.72
N ARG A 6 -5.45 -5.50 10.51
CA ARG A 6 -5.82 -5.03 9.16
C ARG A 6 -4.60 -4.70 8.31
N ALA A 7 -3.62 -3.99 8.86
CA ALA A 7 -2.37 -3.69 8.16
C ALA A 7 -1.66 -4.99 7.70
N ARG A 8 -1.58 -5.99 8.58
CA ARG A 8 -1.02 -7.32 8.25
C ARG A 8 -1.82 -8.03 7.15
N THR A 9 -3.15 -8.01 7.23
CA THR A 9 -4.01 -8.65 6.23
C THR A 9 -3.85 -8.00 4.86
N TYR A 10 -3.84 -6.66 4.78
CA TYR A 10 -3.65 -5.98 3.49
C TYR A 10 -2.25 -6.20 2.92
N LEU A 11 -1.22 -6.23 3.77
CA LEU A 11 0.14 -6.57 3.31
C LEU A 11 0.19 -7.98 2.72
N ARG A 12 -0.43 -8.96 3.38
CA ARG A 12 -0.54 -10.32 2.85
C ARG A 12 -1.29 -10.36 1.52
N TYR A 13 -2.41 -9.64 1.41
CA TYR A 13 -3.16 -9.58 0.14
C TYR A 13 -2.33 -8.91 -0.96
N ALA A 14 -1.54 -7.89 -0.64
CA ALA A 14 -0.62 -7.28 -1.59
C ALA A 14 0.41 -8.29 -2.11
N GLU A 15 0.98 -9.12 -1.24
CA GLU A 15 1.91 -10.20 -1.60
C GLU A 15 1.24 -11.32 -2.43
N GLU A 16 -0.03 -11.62 -2.17
CA GLU A 16 -0.82 -12.59 -2.96
C GLU A 16 -1.09 -12.06 -4.38
N GLU A 17 -1.53 -10.81 -4.52
CA GLU A 17 -1.79 -10.18 -5.82
C GLU A 17 -0.50 -9.99 -6.63
N PHE A 18 0.61 -9.65 -5.97
CA PHE A 18 1.91 -9.57 -6.64
C PHE A 18 2.33 -10.90 -7.24
N ARG A 19 2.15 -12.01 -6.51
CA ARG A 19 2.45 -13.36 -7.01
C ARG A 19 1.54 -13.78 -8.16
N ARG A 20 0.32 -13.24 -8.24
CA ARG A 20 -0.61 -13.45 -9.35
C ARG A 20 -0.31 -12.59 -10.58
N GLY A 21 0.63 -11.64 -10.48
CA GLY A 21 0.96 -10.72 -11.56
C GLY A 21 0.05 -9.48 -11.63
N HIS A 22 -0.82 -9.28 -10.64
CA HIS A 22 -1.70 -8.12 -10.56
C HIS A 22 -1.00 -6.96 -9.86
N PHE A 23 -0.03 -6.36 -10.53
CA PHE A 23 0.90 -5.40 -9.92
C PHE A 23 0.22 -4.10 -9.47
N ARG A 24 -0.80 -3.61 -10.20
CA ARG A 24 -1.56 -2.41 -9.82
C ARG A 24 -2.32 -2.62 -8.51
N GLU A 25 -3.07 -3.72 -8.39
CA GLU A 25 -3.76 -4.11 -7.17
C GLU A 25 -2.78 -4.35 -6.02
N ALA A 26 -1.65 -5.02 -6.27
CA ALA A 26 -0.61 -5.24 -5.26
C ALA A 26 -0.05 -3.92 -4.70
N PHE A 27 0.24 -2.96 -5.58
CA PHE A 27 0.70 -1.62 -5.20
C PHE A 27 -0.34 -0.90 -4.33
N LEU A 28 -1.60 -0.93 -4.74
CA LEU A 28 -2.68 -0.28 -4.00
C LEU A 28 -2.92 -0.93 -2.63
N LEU A 29 -2.83 -2.26 -2.55
CA LEU A 29 -2.96 -2.98 -1.28
C LEU A 29 -1.79 -2.70 -0.34
N ALA A 30 -0.57 -2.51 -0.85
CA ALA A 30 0.57 -2.07 -0.06
C ALA A 30 0.35 -0.67 0.52
N ALA A 31 -0.17 0.27 -0.27
CA ALA A 31 -0.59 1.60 0.22
C ALA A 31 -1.69 1.48 1.29
N LYS A 32 -2.68 0.60 1.06
CA LYS A 32 -3.79 0.35 1.98
C LYS A 32 -3.32 -0.25 3.31
N ALA A 33 -2.29 -1.08 3.28
CA ALA A 33 -1.68 -1.66 4.49
C ALA A 33 -1.09 -0.57 5.39
N LEU A 34 -0.39 0.40 4.79
CA LEU A 34 0.16 1.56 5.51
C LEU A 34 -0.95 2.49 6.00
N TRP A 35 -1.93 2.79 5.15
CA TRP A 35 -3.09 3.58 5.52
C TRP A 35 -3.86 2.98 6.71
N ALA A 36 -3.96 1.64 6.80
CA ALA A 36 -4.64 0.99 7.92
C ALA A 36 -4.02 1.29 9.30
N LEU A 37 -2.76 1.77 9.36
CA LEU A 37 -2.13 2.23 10.59
C LEU A 37 -2.77 3.50 11.15
N SER A 38 -3.26 4.40 10.29
CA SER A 38 -3.88 5.66 10.73
C SER A 38 -5.38 5.53 11.01
N GLN A 39 -5.97 4.36 10.76
CA GLN A 39 -7.41 4.17 10.89
C GLN A 39 -7.80 3.63 12.26
N VAL A 40 -8.45 4.46 13.08
CA VAL A 40 -9.02 4.07 14.39
C VAL A 40 -10.29 3.22 14.23
N GLU A 41 -10.94 3.22 13.07
CA GLU A 41 -12.12 2.37 12.80
C GLU A 41 -12.06 1.77 11.40
N ALA A 42 -12.90 0.77 11.13
CA ALA A 42 -13.12 0.31 9.77
C ALA A 42 -13.89 1.39 8.99
N PRO A 43 -13.45 1.75 7.77
CA PRO A 43 -14.25 2.65 6.96
C PRO A 43 -15.58 1.95 6.68
N LYS A 44 -16.68 2.71 6.72
CA LYS A 44 -18.03 2.17 6.43
C LYS A 44 -18.18 1.80 4.95
N GLU A 45 -17.36 2.40 4.09
CA GLU A 45 -17.33 2.20 2.65
C GLU A 45 -15.91 1.83 2.20
N THR A 46 -15.79 1.20 1.04
CA THR A 46 -14.48 0.93 0.44
C THR A 46 -13.88 2.26 -0.03
N PRO A 47 -12.77 2.74 0.56
CA PRO A 47 -12.17 4.01 0.17
C PRO A 47 -11.59 3.92 -1.25
N SER A 48 -11.70 5.01 -2.00
CA SER A 48 -11.07 5.12 -3.32
C SER A 48 -9.53 5.10 -3.20
N PRO A 49 -8.81 4.76 -4.27
CA PRO A 49 -7.34 4.86 -4.29
C PRO A 49 -6.83 6.25 -3.90
N GLU A 50 -7.46 7.31 -4.41
CA GLU A 50 -7.11 8.70 -4.13
C GLU A 50 -7.29 9.01 -2.64
N THR A 51 -8.35 8.48 -2.02
CA THR A 51 -8.63 8.66 -0.60
C THR A 51 -7.55 8.00 0.26
N ILE A 52 -7.15 6.78 -0.08
CA ILE A 52 -6.08 6.04 0.60
C ILE A 52 -4.77 6.84 0.51
N LEU A 53 -4.39 7.26 -0.71
CA LEU A 53 -3.15 7.97 -0.99
C LEU A 53 -3.11 9.38 -0.39
N ALA A 54 -4.24 10.05 -0.27
CA ALA A 54 -4.35 11.34 0.43
C ALA A 54 -4.06 11.17 1.93
N ALA A 55 -4.65 10.14 2.53
CA ALA A 55 -4.56 9.86 3.96
C ALA A 55 -3.24 9.21 4.41
N LEU A 56 -2.37 8.77 3.49
CA LEU A 56 -1.03 8.26 3.82
C LEU A 56 -0.18 9.27 4.60
N SER A 57 -0.38 10.57 4.37
CA SER A 57 0.34 11.63 5.09
C SER A 57 0.17 11.61 6.61
N GLY A 58 -0.91 11.00 7.11
CA GLY A 58 -1.12 10.79 8.55
C GLY A 58 -0.57 9.46 9.08
N ALA A 59 0.02 8.62 8.22
CA ALA A 59 0.46 7.27 8.56
C ALA A 59 1.97 7.05 8.39
N VAL A 60 2.60 7.73 7.43
CA VAL A 60 4.00 7.48 7.02
C VAL A 60 4.73 8.77 6.64
N GLU A 61 6.05 8.68 6.54
CA GLU A 61 6.94 9.79 6.17
C GLU A 61 6.62 10.40 4.79
N PRO A 62 6.81 11.72 4.58
CA PRO A 62 6.45 12.42 3.33
C PRO A 62 7.06 11.82 2.06
N GLU A 63 8.27 11.28 2.14
CA GLU A 63 8.95 10.61 1.03
C GLU A 63 8.23 9.33 0.58
N VAL A 64 7.67 8.58 1.53
CA VAL A 64 6.88 7.38 1.26
C VAL A 64 5.56 7.79 0.62
N VAL A 65 4.90 8.83 1.13
CA VAL A 65 3.68 9.40 0.54
C VAL A 65 3.91 9.80 -0.91
N ARG A 66 5.02 10.53 -1.18
CA ARG A 66 5.39 10.96 -2.52
C ARG A 66 5.58 9.77 -3.45
N PHE A 67 6.33 8.75 -3.02
CA PHE A 67 6.52 7.52 -3.79
C PHE A 67 5.17 6.87 -4.18
N PHE A 68 4.25 6.73 -3.23
CA PHE A 68 2.96 6.09 -3.51
C PHE A 68 2.07 6.93 -4.44
N ARG A 69 2.10 8.26 -4.31
CA ARG A 69 1.34 9.16 -5.20
C ARG A 69 1.90 9.16 -6.62
N GLU A 70 3.21 9.35 -6.77
CA GLU A 70 3.86 9.33 -8.08
C GLU A 70 3.73 7.97 -8.74
N GLY A 71 3.90 6.88 -7.98
CA GLY A 71 3.71 5.53 -8.46
C GLY A 71 2.28 5.28 -8.97
N TRP A 72 1.26 5.76 -8.26
CA TRP A 72 -0.13 5.66 -8.72
C TRP A 72 -0.36 6.44 -10.02
N THR A 73 0.15 7.67 -10.12
CA THR A 73 0.07 8.45 -11.36
C THR A 73 0.70 7.69 -12.53
N ARG A 74 1.87 7.07 -12.32
CA ARG A 74 2.52 6.25 -13.35
C ARG A 74 1.66 5.05 -13.79
N PHE A 75 0.98 4.38 -12.85
CA PHE A 75 0.03 3.32 -13.20
C PHE A 75 -1.13 3.82 -14.07
N GLU A 76 -1.66 5.02 -13.80
CA GLU A 76 -2.72 5.64 -14.61
C GLU A 76 -2.23 6.07 -16.00
N GLU A 77 -0.97 6.49 -16.11
CA GLU A 77 -0.33 6.86 -17.38
C GLU A 77 0.02 5.65 -18.27
N GLY A 78 0.00 4.44 -17.70
CA GLY A 78 0.26 3.19 -18.39
C GLY A 78 1.73 2.79 -18.35
N LEU A 79 2.08 1.92 -17.41
CA LEU A 79 3.41 1.33 -17.29
C LEU A 79 3.57 0.09 -18.17
N SER A 80 4.80 -0.18 -18.60
CA SER A 80 5.14 -1.51 -19.10
C SER A 80 4.98 -2.56 -17.99
N PRO A 81 4.74 -3.84 -18.31
CA PRO A 81 4.61 -4.90 -17.29
C PRO A 81 5.82 -5.02 -16.36
N GLU A 82 7.02 -4.75 -16.86
CA GLU A 82 8.25 -4.80 -16.07
C GLU A 82 8.36 -3.61 -15.11
N GLU A 83 8.03 -2.41 -15.56
CA GLU A 83 7.98 -1.24 -14.68
C GLU A 83 6.89 -1.36 -13.62
N ALA A 84 5.70 -1.86 -14.00
CA ALA A 84 4.61 -2.12 -13.07
C ALA A 84 5.04 -3.12 -11.98
N ARG A 85 5.76 -4.17 -12.36
CA ARG A 85 6.30 -5.18 -11.44
C ARG A 85 7.32 -4.56 -10.48
N GLU A 86 8.31 -3.83 -10.98
CA GLU A 86 9.35 -3.24 -10.13
C GLU A 86 8.75 -2.20 -9.17
N LEU A 87 7.81 -1.38 -9.66
CA LEU A 87 7.12 -0.40 -8.82
C LEU A 87 6.27 -1.06 -7.72
N ALA A 88 5.53 -2.12 -8.04
CA ALA A 88 4.77 -2.88 -7.05
C ALA A 88 5.68 -3.61 -6.06
N ARG A 89 6.83 -4.11 -6.51
CA ARG A 89 7.85 -4.74 -5.66
C ARG A 89 8.43 -3.73 -4.67
N GLU A 90 8.79 -2.54 -5.13
CA GLU A 90 9.31 -1.49 -4.26
C GLU A 90 8.26 -1.04 -3.23
N ALA A 91 7.01 -0.91 -3.65
CA ALA A 91 5.90 -0.60 -2.74
C ALA A 91 5.73 -1.65 -1.63
N LEU A 92 5.82 -2.94 -1.98
CA LEU A 92 5.79 -4.04 -1.01
C LEU A 92 6.97 -3.98 -0.05
N LEU A 93 8.18 -3.73 -0.54
CA LEU A 93 9.38 -3.63 0.29
C LEU A 93 9.24 -2.50 1.32
N LYS A 94 8.86 -1.29 0.86
CA LYS A 94 8.61 -0.15 1.76
C LYS A 94 7.52 -0.47 2.78
N ALA A 95 6.41 -1.08 2.36
CA ALA A 95 5.34 -1.46 3.27
C ALA A 95 5.81 -2.47 4.32
N ARG A 96 6.62 -3.47 3.94
CA ARG A 96 7.20 -4.44 4.88
C ARG A 96 8.15 -3.79 5.87
N GLU A 97 9.05 -2.94 5.40
CA GLU A 97 10.04 -2.25 6.27
C GLU A 97 9.35 -1.38 7.32
N ILE A 98 8.33 -0.61 6.92
CA ILE A 98 7.58 0.26 7.84
C ILE A 98 6.74 -0.57 8.82
N LEU A 99 6.15 -1.68 8.36
CA LEU A 99 5.28 -2.51 9.18
C LEU A 99 6.03 -3.50 10.07
N ALA A 100 7.25 -3.90 9.73
CA ALA A 100 8.07 -4.85 10.49
C ALA A 100 8.21 -4.51 11.99
N PRO A 101 8.59 -3.28 12.39
CA PRO A 101 8.70 -2.93 13.81
C PRO A 101 7.33 -2.90 14.52
N ILE A 102 6.24 -2.79 13.78
CA ILE A 102 4.88 -2.64 14.30
C ILE A 102 4.20 -4.00 14.47
N LEU A 103 4.36 -4.87 13.47
CA LEU A 103 3.70 -6.16 13.39
C LEU A 103 4.50 -7.28 14.08
N GLY A 104 5.78 -7.06 14.38
CA GLY A 104 6.67 -8.13 14.85
C GLY A 104 7.04 -9.12 13.73
N PRO A 105 7.96 -10.06 14.01
CA PRO A 105 8.41 -11.07 13.05
C PRO A 105 7.29 -12.01 12.59
#